data_AF-A0A2R5HJA1-F1
#
_entry.id   AF-A0A2R5HJA1-F1
#
_cell.length_a   1.000
_cell.length_b   1.000
_cell.length_c   1.000
_cell.angle_alpha   90.00
_cell.angle_beta   90.00
_cell.angle_gamma   90.00
#
_symmetry.space_group_name_H-M   'P 1'
#
loop_
_entity.id
_entity.type
_entity.pdbx_description
1 polymer ?
#
loop_
_entity_poly.entity_id
_entity_poly.type
_entity_poly.pdbx_seq_one_letter_code
_entity_poly.pdbx_strand_id
1 'polypeptide(L)'
;MRTILILSEAKYWGDLKAGLAKAGLAFLGFDKKKPNRAEIERLVAKSDLIIMRNQNVAHHSVSFAKEAAKATGKPFWIAHSFGLETILAKVGEFFPEESFELKLTSPKEKASKKAPASAKPKLSEDKSAQPKAKKKLKPMETALKNIQIEEEVDFTRDFKKY
;
A
#
# COMPACT_ATOMS: atom_id res chain seq x y z
N MET A 1 12.41 -1.65 22.29
CA MET A 1 12.39 -1.79 20.82
C MET A 1 10.93 -1.88 20.41
N ARG A 2 10.38 -0.84 19.76
CA ARG A 2 8.96 -0.81 19.40
C ARG A 2 8.68 -1.69 18.19
N THR A 3 7.50 -2.27 18.18
CA THR A 3 7.04 -3.19 17.13
C THR A 3 5.88 -2.57 16.36
N ILE A 4 5.98 -2.55 15.03
CA ILE A 4 4.96 -1.99 14.15
C ILE A 4 4.30 -3.12 13.37
N LEU A 5 2.98 -3.21 13.48
CA LEU A 5 2.16 -4.08 12.65
C LEU A 5 1.77 -3.36 11.37
N ILE A 6 2.08 -3.95 10.22
CA ILE A 6 1.71 -3.45 8.91
C ILE A 6 0.78 -4.45 8.22
N LEU A 7 -0.48 -4.05 8.03
CA LEU A 7 -1.46 -4.76 7.22
C LEU A 7 -1.39 -4.25 5.79
N SER A 8 -0.57 -4.91 4.97
CA SER A 8 -0.39 -4.61 3.55
C SER A 8 0.06 -5.85 2.77
N GLU A 9 -0.05 -5.81 1.45
CA GLU A 9 0.41 -6.89 0.56
C GLU A 9 1.90 -7.21 0.78
N ALA A 10 2.23 -8.50 0.86
CA ALA A 10 3.58 -8.97 1.17
C ALA A 10 4.66 -8.49 0.19
N LYS A 11 4.28 -8.18 -1.06
CA LYS A 11 5.17 -7.67 -2.12
C LYS A 11 5.92 -6.39 -1.72
N TYR A 12 5.35 -5.59 -0.82
CA TYR A 12 5.93 -4.30 -0.41
C TYR A 12 6.73 -4.38 0.89
N TRP A 13 6.85 -5.54 1.52
CA TRP A 13 7.48 -5.67 2.84
C TRP A 13 9.00 -5.59 2.80
N GLY A 14 9.65 -5.90 1.68
CA GLY A 14 11.11 -5.97 1.60
C GLY A 14 11.78 -4.66 2.01
N ASP A 15 11.45 -3.57 1.30
CA ASP A 15 12.02 -2.26 1.55
C ASP A 15 11.60 -1.70 2.92
N LEU A 16 10.35 -1.97 3.35
CA LEU A 16 9.82 -1.55 4.64
C LEU A 16 10.56 -2.22 5.80
N LYS A 17 10.74 -3.54 5.75
CA LYS A 17 11.40 -4.30 6.80
C LYS A 17 12.86 -3.86 6.95
N ALA A 18 13.57 -3.69 5.84
CA ALA A 18 14.96 -3.23 5.87
C ALA A 18 15.08 -1.79 6.39
N GLY A 19 14.18 -0.90 5.98
CA GLY A 19 14.14 0.48 6.43
C GLY A 19 13.80 0.62 7.92
N LEU A 20 12.79 -0.10 8.39
CA LEU A 20 12.37 -0.08 9.80
C LEU A 20 13.44 -0.67 10.71
N ALA A 21 14.10 -1.76 10.30
CA ALA A 21 15.21 -2.34 11.06
C ALA A 21 16.37 -1.34 11.23
N LYS A 22 16.69 -0.54 10.20
CA LYS A 22 17.70 0.52 10.30
C LYS A 22 17.31 1.63 11.29
N ALA A 23 16.01 1.89 11.43
CA ALA A 23 15.46 2.84 12.39
C ALA A 23 15.26 2.22 13.80
N GLY A 24 15.68 0.97 14.04
CA GLY A 24 15.55 0.31 15.34
C GLY A 24 14.14 -0.19 15.66
N LEU A 25 13.27 -0.30 14.65
CA LEU A 25 11.88 -0.73 14.79
C LEU A 25 11.72 -2.19 14.34
N ALA A 26 10.95 -2.97 15.10
CA ALA A 26 10.57 -4.32 14.72
C ALA A 26 9.37 -4.29 13.76
N PHE A 27 9.45 -5.09 12.69
CA PHE A 27 8.40 -5.18 11.68
C PHE A 27 7.59 -6.47 11.85
N LEU A 28 6.27 -6.33 11.94
CA LEU A 28 5.30 -7.42 11.82
C LEU A 28 4.41 -7.17 10.59
N GLY A 29 4.45 -8.06 9.62
CA GLY A 29 3.61 -8.00 8.43
C GLY A 29 2.43 -8.95 8.55
N PHE A 30 1.26 -8.53 8.09
CA PHE A 30 0.10 -9.42 7.93
C PHE A 30 -0.56 -9.24 6.57
N ASP A 31 -0.57 -10.33 5.79
CA ASP A 31 -1.23 -10.42 4.50
C ASP A 31 -1.91 -11.79 4.38
N LYS A 32 -3.22 -11.82 4.59
CA LYS A 32 -4.05 -13.01 4.35
C LYS A 32 -5.37 -12.58 3.74
N LYS A 33 -5.82 -13.33 2.73
CA LYS A 33 -7.13 -13.15 2.10
C LYS A 33 -8.30 -13.47 3.04
N LYS A 34 -8.12 -14.43 3.94
CA LYS A 34 -9.10 -14.85 4.95
C LYS A 34 -8.50 -14.66 6.33
N PRO A 35 -8.59 -13.44 6.91
CA PRO A 35 -8.06 -13.18 8.24
C PRO A 35 -8.87 -13.90 9.32
N ASN A 36 -8.19 -14.41 10.34
CA ASN A 36 -8.84 -14.84 11.57
C ASN A 36 -8.77 -13.70 12.60
N ARG A 37 -9.90 -13.37 13.22
CA ARG A 37 -10.00 -12.33 14.26
C ARG A 37 -8.99 -12.55 15.39
N ALA A 38 -8.93 -13.77 15.94
CA ALA A 38 -8.04 -14.09 17.05
C ALA A 38 -6.55 -13.96 16.69
N GLU A 39 -6.20 -14.21 15.42
CA GLU A 39 -4.83 -14.04 14.94
C GLU A 39 -4.45 -12.56 14.87
N ILE A 40 -5.34 -11.72 14.34
CA ILE A 40 -5.12 -10.27 14.27
C ILE A 40 -5.05 -9.67 15.67
N GLU A 41 -5.95 -10.06 16.57
CA GLU A 41 -5.92 -9.61 17.97
C GLU A 41 -4.59 -9.95 18.65
N ARG A 42 -4.04 -11.15 18.43
CA ARG A 42 -2.71 -11.53 18.93
C ARG A 42 -1.59 -10.69 18.33
N LEU A 43 -1.67 -10.33 17.05
CA LEU A 43 -0.67 -9.48 16.39
C LEU A 43 -0.75 -8.03 16.89
N VAL A 44 -1.96 -7.49 17.02
CA VAL A 44 -2.21 -6.17 17.60
C VAL A 44 -1.72 -6.12 19.04
N ALA A 45 -1.96 -7.15 19.84
CA ALA A 45 -1.46 -7.23 21.22
C ALA A 45 0.07 -7.19 21.33
N LYS A 46 0.81 -7.70 20.33
CA LYS A 46 2.28 -7.68 20.30
C LYS A 46 2.90 -6.41 19.72
N SER A 47 2.08 -5.54 19.14
CA SER A 47 2.56 -4.37 18.40
C SER A 47 2.27 -3.09 19.17
N ASP A 48 3.10 -2.07 19.03
CA ASP A 48 2.92 -0.77 19.67
C ASP A 48 2.14 0.19 18.76
N LEU A 49 2.29 0.05 17.44
CA LEU A 49 1.59 0.82 16.42
C LEU A 49 1.04 -0.10 15.34
N ILE A 50 -0.18 0.20 14.87
CA ILE A 50 -0.85 -0.53 13.79
C ILE A 50 -1.01 0.37 12.58
N ILE A 51 -0.44 -0.04 11.44
CA ILE A 51 -0.54 0.65 10.16
C ILE A 51 -1.31 -0.24 9.19
N MET A 52 -2.37 0.31 8.62
CA MET A 52 -3.28 -0.41 7.74
C MET A 52 -3.34 0.25 6.38
N ARG A 53 -3.22 -0.55 5.32
CA ARG A 53 -3.53 -0.07 3.99
C ARG A 53 -5.05 -0.10 3.77
N ASN A 54 -5.60 0.93 3.14
CA ASN A 54 -7.02 0.95 2.77
C ASN A 54 -7.33 0.20 1.46
N GLN A 55 -6.32 -0.36 0.81
CA GLN A 55 -6.46 -1.05 -0.48
C GLN A 55 -5.66 -2.35 -0.50
N ASN A 56 -6.15 -3.29 -1.30
CA ASN A 56 -5.54 -4.59 -1.55
C ASN A 56 -5.25 -5.43 -0.29
N VAL A 57 -5.98 -5.18 0.78
CA VAL A 57 -6.05 -6.04 1.96
C VAL A 57 -7.50 -6.44 2.17
N ALA A 58 -7.70 -7.62 2.77
CA ALA A 58 -9.03 -8.07 3.10
C ALA A 58 -9.70 -7.04 4.02
N HIS A 59 -10.91 -6.59 3.67
CA HIS A 59 -11.63 -5.56 4.43
C HIS A 59 -11.84 -6.00 5.90
N HIS A 60 -12.09 -7.29 6.12
CA HIS A 60 -12.15 -7.89 7.45
C HIS A 60 -10.86 -7.71 8.26
N SER A 61 -9.68 -7.75 7.62
CA SER A 61 -8.41 -7.54 8.33
C SER A 61 -8.34 -6.14 8.93
N VAL A 62 -8.80 -5.14 8.17
CA VAL A 62 -8.84 -3.74 8.62
C VAL A 62 -9.86 -3.56 9.74
N SER A 63 -11.06 -4.14 9.59
CA SER A 63 -12.09 -4.07 10.63
C SER A 63 -11.64 -4.71 11.93
N PHE A 64 -11.13 -5.94 11.90
CA PHE A 64 -10.65 -6.64 13.09
C PHE A 64 -9.46 -5.94 13.74
N ALA A 65 -8.52 -5.43 12.95
CA ALA A 65 -7.38 -4.69 13.48
C ALA A 65 -7.82 -3.38 14.14
N LYS A 66 -8.80 -2.66 13.55
CA LYS A 66 -9.38 -1.44 14.11
C LYS A 66 -10.13 -1.70 15.41
N GLU A 67 -10.94 -2.76 15.46
CA GLU A 67 -11.63 -3.18 16.69
C GLU A 67 -10.63 -3.56 17.78
N ALA A 68 -9.62 -4.38 17.47
CA ALA A 68 -8.58 -4.78 18.40
C ALA A 68 -7.74 -3.60 18.89
N ALA A 69 -7.38 -2.66 18.01
CA ALA A 69 -6.64 -1.47 18.37
C ALA A 69 -7.44 -0.57 19.32
N LYS A 70 -8.74 -0.39 19.05
CA LYS A 70 -9.65 0.34 19.96
C LYS A 70 -9.78 -0.35 21.31
N ALA A 71 -9.95 -1.67 21.33
CA ALA A 71 -10.08 -2.44 22.58
C ALA A 71 -8.81 -2.40 23.43
N THR A 72 -7.64 -2.34 22.80
CA THR A 72 -6.34 -2.29 23.48
C THR A 72 -5.81 -0.88 23.72
N GLY A 73 -6.54 0.16 23.27
CA GLY A 73 -6.10 1.56 23.37
C GLY A 73 -4.86 1.89 22.54
N LYS A 74 -4.52 1.07 21.55
CA LYS A 74 -3.30 1.23 20.75
C LYS A 74 -3.51 2.20 19.60
N PRO A 75 -2.54 3.08 19.30
CA PRO A 75 -2.62 3.97 18.16
C PRO A 75 -2.65 3.16 16.86
N PHE A 76 -3.47 3.63 15.92
CA PHE A 76 -3.52 3.06 14.60
C PHE A 76 -3.63 4.14 13.53
N TRP A 77 -3.15 3.83 12.33
CA TRP A 77 -3.22 4.70 11.17
C TRP A 77 -3.66 3.93 9.94
N ILE A 78 -4.63 4.47 9.21
CA ILE A 78 -5.13 3.90 7.97
C ILE A 78 -4.72 4.84 6.85
N ALA A 79 -3.97 4.33 5.88
CA ALA A 79 -3.47 5.09 4.75
C ALA A 79 -3.73 4.36 3.43
N HIS A 80 -3.94 5.14 2.37
CA HIS A 80 -4.14 4.60 1.02
C HIS A 80 -2.82 4.09 0.42
N SER A 81 -1.78 4.91 0.59
CA SER A 81 -0.40 4.60 0.26
C SER A 81 0.48 5.10 1.40
N PHE A 82 1.54 4.37 1.68
CA PHE A 82 2.56 4.77 2.65
C PHE A 82 3.91 4.18 2.23
N GLY A 83 4.96 4.95 2.49
CA GLY A 83 6.35 4.55 2.31
C GLY A 83 7.08 4.60 3.65
N LEU A 84 8.37 4.27 3.64
CA LEU A 84 9.18 4.27 4.85
C LEU A 84 9.20 5.64 5.54
N GLU A 85 9.40 6.72 4.78
CA GLU A 85 9.48 8.08 5.31
C GLU A 85 8.19 8.50 6.00
N THR A 86 7.04 8.22 5.39
CA THR A 86 5.73 8.53 5.96
C THR A 86 5.42 7.68 7.18
N ILE A 87 5.83 6.41 7.19
CA ILE A 87 5.73 5.58 8.40
C ILE A 87 6.55 6.20 9.53
N LEU A 88 7.81 6.55 9.28
CA LEU A 88 8.69 7.09 10.33
C LEU A 88 8.23 8.43 10.86
N ALA A 89 7.79 9.33 9.98
CA ALA A 89 7.15 10.58 10.39
C ALA A 89 5.96 10.29 11.33
N LYS A 90 5.11 9.33 10.96
CA LYS A 90 3.93 8.99 11.76
C LYS A 90 4.27 8.31 13.08
N VAL A 91 5.32 7.48 13.11
CA VAL A 91 5.84 6.89 14.34
C VAL A 91 6.36 8.00 15.28
N GLY A 92 7.07 8.99 14.75
CA GLY A 92 7.52 10.15 15.53
C GLY A 92 6.37 10.98 16.11
N GLU A 93 5.26 11.12 15.40
CA GLU A 93 4.05 11.78 15.92
C GLU A 93 3.41 11.00 17.08
N PHE A 94 3.31 9.67 16.97
CA PHE A 94 2.71 8.85 18.03
C PHE A 94 3.65 8.64 19.22
N PHE A 95 4.95 8.76 18.99
CA PHE A 95 5.92 8.54 20.03
C PHE A 95 7.07 9.56 19.99
N PRO A 96 6.80 10.80 20.41
CA PRO A 96 7.77 11.89 20.35
C PRO A 96 9.01 11.67 21.23
N GLU A 97 8.95 10.75 22.20
CA GLU A 97 10.07 10.44 23.09
C GLU A 97 11.14 9.53 22.46
N GLU A 98 10.82 8.79 21.39
CA GLU A 98 11.85 8.04 20.66
C GLU A 98 12.29 8.84 19.42
N SER A 99 13.59 9.15 19.36
CA SER A 99 14.18 9.79 18.18
C SER A 99 14.47 8.71 17.11
N PHE A 100 13.62 8.63 16.10
CA PHE A 100 13.79 7.73 14.95
C PHE A 100 14.55 8.42 13.83
N GLU A 101 15.81 8.74 14.07
CA GLU A 101 16.68 9.21 12.99
C GLU A 101 17.07 8.02 12.11
N LEU A 102 16.50 7.98 10.90
CA LEU A 102 17.14 7.27 9.81
C LEU A 102 18.56 7.82 9.70
N LYS A 103 19.55 7.00 10.04
CA LYS A 103 20.90 7.16 9.49
C LYS A 103 20.82 6.90 7.99
N LEU A 104 20.24 7.87 7.26
CA LEU A 104 20.37 8.02 5.83
C LEU A 104 21.85 8.24 5.59
N THR A 105 22.59 7.15 5.45
CA THR A 105 23.88 7.20 4.77
C THR A 105 23.56 7.75 3.39
N SER A 106 23.94 9.00 3.17
CA SER A 106 23.75 9.76 1.94
C SER A 106 23.97 8.86 0.72
N PRO A 107 23.12 8.93 -0.32
CA PRO A 107 23.28 8.10 -1.49
C PRO A 107 24.66 8.33 -2.10
N LYS A 108 25.42 7.23 -2.15
CA LYS A 108 26.71 7.08 -2.83
C LYS A 108 26.64 7.78 -4.19
N GLU A 109 27.58 8.71 -4.42
CA GLU A 109 27.76 9.45 -5.67
C GLU A 109 27.56 8.54 -6.88
N LYS A 110 26.58 8.85 -7.72
CA LYS A 110 26.54 8.30 -9.08
C LYS A 110 27.68 8.97 -9.85
N ALA A 111 28.77 8.21 -9.98
CA ALA A 111 29.89 8.50 -10.86
C ALA A 111 29.40 9.06 -12.21
N SER A 112 29.73 10.32 -12.44
CA SER A 112 29.59 11.02 -13.72
C SER A 112 30.42 10.30 -14.79
N LYS A 113 29.77 9.50 -15.62
CA LYS A 113 30.36 9.03 -16.89
C LYS A 113 30.21 10.14 -17.92
N LYS A 114 31.30 10.90 -18.11
CA LYS A 114 31.57 11.64 -19.35
C LYS A 114 31.61 10.64 -20.51
N ALA A 115 30.93 10.95 -21.60
CA ALA A 115 31.37 10.56 -22.93
C ALA A 115 31.03 11.70 -23.92
N PRO A 116 31.91 12.00 -24.90
CA PRO A 116 31.94 13.27 -25.62
C PRO A 116 31.09 13.26 -26.89
N ALA A 117 30.68 14.46 -27.30
CA ALA A 117 30.07 14.74 -28.59
C ALA A 117 31.09 14.68 -29.72
N SER A 118 30.75 14.07 -30.87
CA SER A 118 31.12 14.58 -32.21
C SER A 118 30.50 13.76 -33.36
N ALA A 119 30.11 14.51 -34.41
CA ALA A 119 29.99 14.15 -35.83
C ALA A 119 28.79 13.31 -36.34
N LYS A 120 27.85 14.01 -37.02
CA LYS A 120 27.13 13.57 -38.24
C LYS A 120 28.07 13.73 -39.48
N PRO A 121 27.71 13.36 -40.73
CA PRO A 121 26.66 12.46 -41.27
C PRO A 121 27.21 11.45 -42.30
N LYS A 122 26.46 10.39 -42.66
CA LYS A 122 26.51 9.80 -44.01
C LYS A 122 25.11 9.34 -44.47
N LEU A 123 24.83 9.71 -45.72
CA LEU A 123 23.61 9.54 -46.49
C LEU A 123 23.83 8.35 -47.45
N SER A 124 22.85 7.46 -47.57
CA SER A 124 22.60 6.55 -48.72
C SER A 124 21.30 5.78 -48.42
N GLU A 125 20.15 6.15 -49.02
CA GLU A 125 19.56 5.50 -50.21
C GLU A 125 19.05 4.07 -49.88
N ASP A 126 17.83 3.60 -50.13
CA ASP A 126 16.55 4.08 -50.63
C ASP A 126 15.54 2.91 -50.39
N LYS A 127 14.25 3.18 -50.50
CA LYS A 127 13.11 2.23 -50.64
C LYS A 127 12.54 1.55 -49.39
N SER A 128 11.41 2.13 -48.97
CA SER A 128 10.05 1.53 -49.08
C SER A 128 9.27 1.31 -47.78
N ALA A 129 8.05 1.87 -47.82
CA ALA A 129 6.84 1.50 -47.07
C ALA A 129 6.76 1.86 -45.56
N GLN A 130 6.12 2.99 -45.26
CA GLN A 130 5.17 3.06 -44.14
C GLN A 130 3.91 2.22 -44.48
N PRO A 131 3.25 1.59 -43.50
CA PRO A 131 2.15 2.30 -42.84
C PRO A 131 2.16 2.20 -41.30
N LYS A 132 1.54 3.23 -40.71
CA LYS A 132 1.43 3.55 -39.30
C LYS A 132 0.54 2.55 -38.54
N ALA A 133 1.07 1.84 -37.55
CA ALA A 133 0.26 1.13 -36.54
C ALA A 133 0.24 1.93 -35.23
N LYS A 134 -0.65 2.93 -35.14
CA LYS A 134 -1.04 3.56 -33.87
C LYS A 134 -2.13 2.69 -33.23
N LYS A 135 -1.79 1.79 -32.30
CA LYS A 135 -2.78 1.24 -31.37
C LYS A 135 -3.15 2.32 -30.35
N LYS A 136 -4.19 3.10 -30.65
CA LYS A 136 -4.85 4.00 -29.69
C LYS A 136 -6.11 3.31 -29.15
N LEU A 137 -6.08 3.08 -27.83
CA LEU A 137 -7.16 3.15 -26.83
C LEU A 137 -8.60 2.80 -27.30
N LYS A 138 -9.14 1.69 -26.80
CA LYS A 138 -10.59 1.46 -26.74
C LYS A 138 -11.19 2.36 -25.64
N PRO A 139 -12.21 3.19 -25.91
CA PRO A 139 -13.01 3.78 -24.85
C PRO A 139 -13.95 2.71 -24.28
N MET A 140 -13.83 2.47 -22.97
CA MET A 140 -14.72 1.58 -22.22
C MET A 140 -15.94 2.40 -21.77
N GLU A 141 -16.73 2.85 -22.73
CA GLU A 141 -18.02 3.53 -22.48
C GLU A 141 -19.11 2.76 -23.21
N THR A 142 -19.71 1.79 -22.53
CA THR A 142 -21.12 1.33 -22.65
C THR A 142 -21.26 -0.02 -21.95
N ALA A 143 -21.40 0.00 -20.62
CA ALA A 143 -21.89 -1.17 -19.88
C ALA A 143 -22.68 -0.80 -18.61
N LEU A 144 -23.31 0.38 -18.60
CA LEU A 144 -24.21 0.83 -17.52
C LEU A 144 -25.39 1.58 -18.11
N LYS A 145 -26.26 0.89 -18.89
CA LYS A 145 -27.55 1.49 -19.29
C LYS A 145 -28.77 0.58 -19.28
N ASN A 146 -28.67 -0.69 -18.89
CA ASN A 146 -29.84 -1.57 -18.77
C ASN A 146 -29.81 -2.35 -17.45
N ILE A 147 -29.86 -1.66 -16.31
CA ILE A 147 -30.39 -2.26 -15.08
C ILE A 147 -31.57 -1.40 -14.67
N GLN A 148 -32.76 -1.83 -15.09
CA GLN A 148 -34.03 -1.35 -14.59
C GLN A 148 -34.18 -2.01 -13.21
N ILE A 149 -33.91 -1.25 -12.15
CA ILE A 149 -34.17 -1.70 -10.78
C ILE A 149 -35.65 -1.42 -10.56
N GLU A 150 -36.48 -2.41 -10.86
CA GLU A 150 -37.90 -2.42 -10.54
C GLU A 150 -38.12 -3.58 -9.56
N GLU A 151 -37.90 -3.31 -8.27
CA GLU A 151 -38.64 -3.90 -7.15
C GLU A 151 -38.15 -3.24 -5.87
N GLU A 152 -39.03 -2.46 -5.23
CA GLU A 152 -38.93 -2.12 -3.82
C GLU A 152 -38.94 -3.43 -3.03
N VAL A 153 -37.77 -3.85 -2.56
CA VAL A 153 -37.70 -4.92 -1.56
C VAL A 153 -38.18 -4.35 -0.23
N ASP A 154 -39.45 -4.60 0.08
CA ASP A 154 -40.08 -4.31 1.35
C ASP A 154 -39.53 -5.29 2.42
N PHE A 155 -38.43 -4.91 3.08
CA PHE A 155 -37.77 -5.70 4.14
C PHE A 155 -38.60 -5.81 5.43
N THR A 156 -39.82 -5.28 5.47
CA THR A 156 -40.63 -5.20 6.69
C THR A 156 -41.46 -6.45 6.99
N ARG A 157 -41.38 -7.51 6.15
CA ARG A 157 -42.25 -8.69 6.29
C ARG A 157 -41.65 -9.95 6.91
N ASP A 158 -40.34 -10.04 7.16
CA ASP A 158 -39.75 -11.26 7.75
C ASP A 158 -39.46 -11.21 9.25
N PHE A 159 -39.84 -10.14 9.96
CA PHE A 159 -39.75 -10.08 11.43
C PHE A 159 -41.09 -10.33 12.14
N LYS A 160 -41.90 -11.25 11.61
CA LYS A 160 -43.07 -11.72 12.34
C LYS A 160 -43.49 -13.14 11.99
N LYS A 161 -42.70 -14.14 12.43
CA LYS A 161 -43.26 -15.35 13.05
C LYS A 161 -42.20 -16.31 13.59
N TYR A 162 -42.42 -16.64 14.86
CA TYR A 162 -41.85 -17.72 15.70
C TYR A 162 -40.51 -17.45 16.37
#